data_AF-A0A8S9TYH3-F1
#
_entry.id   AF-A0A8S9TYH3-F1
#
_cell.length_a   1.000
_cell.length_b   1.000
_cell.length_c   1.000
_cell.angle_alpha   90.00
_cell.angle_beta   90.00
_cell.angle_gamma   90.00
#
_symmetry.space_group_name_H-M   'P 1'
#
loop_
_entity.id
_entity.type
_entity.pdbx_description
1 polymer ?
#
loop_
_entity_poly.entity_id
_entity_poly.type
_entity_poly.pdbx_seq_one_letter_code
_entity_poly.pdbx_strand_id
1 'polypeptide(L)'
;MAEKVEDAYHNYWLDIKMEPKTAFRSLHLDESGEKLLADPKFNTWVQYLKTFIDRYPNEKTTVIDGLRDNYHDIALLRMFSAAKNDPSTEKLATDLQSALILKWQDAKKTPEELKRVFVGVPTSGEIIDRYDKLISATRATL
;
A
#
# COMPACT_ATOMS: atom_id res chain seq x y z
N MET A 1 -24.96 5.52 15.29
CA MET A 1 -24.44 6.91 15.35
C MET A 1 -23.03 7.01 14.78
N ALA A 2 -22.10 6.08 15.07
CA ALA A 2 -20.75 6.07 14.47
C ALA A 2 -20.75 6.06 12.94
N GLU A 3 -21.55 5.19 12.31
CA GLU A 3 -21.68 5.08 10.84
C GLU A 3 -22.06 6.42 10.17
N LYS A 4 -23.08 7.13 10.71
CA LYS A 4 -23.49 8.46 10.19
C LYS A 4 -22.41 9.54 10.32
N VAL A 5 -21.52 9.43 11.31
CA VAL A 5 -20.43 10.39 11.51
C VAL A 5 -19.28 10.08 10.56
N GLU A 6 -18.96 8.80 10.36
CA GLU A 6 -17.98 8.35 9.36
C GLU A 6 -18.41 8.76 7.94
N ASP A 7 -19.67 8.55 7.58
CA ASP A 7 -20.23 8.99 6.30
C ASP A 7 -20.16 10.50 6.11
N ALA A 8 -20.39 11.29 7.18
CA ALA A 8 -20.36 12.74 7.10
C ALA A 8 -18.96 13.29 6.83
N TYR A 9 -17.93 12.78 7.53
CA TYR A 9 -16.55 13.17 7.25
C TYR A 9 -16.08 12.70 5.87
N HIS A 10 -16.50 11.51 5.45
CA HIS A 10 -16.17 10.95 4.14
C HIS A 10 -16.71 11.83 3.00
N ASN A 11 -17.99 12.20 3.07
CA ASN A 11 -18.61 13.08 2.08
C ASN A 11 -17.96 14.47 2.08
N TYR A 12 -17.71 15.03 3.25
CA TYR A 12 -17.02 16.31 3.38
C TYR A 12 -15.62 16.29 2.73
N TRP A 13 -14.82 15.26 3.01
CA TRP A 13 -13.49 15.09 2.41
C TRP A 13 -13.55 14.97 0.90
N LEU A 14 -14.52 14.23 0.37
CA LEU A 14 -14.74 14.16 -1.07
C LEU A 14 -15.12 15.52 -1.65
N ASP A 15 -16.01 16.28 -1.01
CA ASP A 15 -16.46 17.58 -1.52
C ASP A 15 -15.34 18.62 -1.60
N ILE A 16 -14.43 18.62 -0.63
CA ILE A 16 -13.23 19.49 -0.67
C ILE A 16 -12.08 18.89 -1.49
N LYS A 17 -12.31 17.74 -2.15
CA LYS A 17 -11.30 16.97 -2.89
C LYS A 17 -10.03 16.73 -2.06
N MET A 18 -10.18 16.32 -0.81
CA MET A 18 -9.05 16.01 0.06
C MET A 18 -8.26 14.85 -0.56
N GLU A 19 -6.97 15.07 -0.82
CA GLU A 19 -6.14 14.00 -1.39
C GLU A 19 -6.12 12.77 -0.47
N PRO A 20 -6.13 11.55 -1.01
CA PRO A 20 -6.06 10.33 -0.20
C PRO A 20 -4.88 10.30 0.76
N LYS A 21 -3.74 10.88 0.38
CA LYS A 21 -2.58 11.06 1.26
C LYS A 21 -2.91 11.87 2.51
N THR A 22 -3.64 12.97 2.36
CA THR A 22 -4.04 13.84 3.46
C THR A 22 -5.09 13.17 4.33
N ALA A 23 -6.09 12.52 3.72
CA ALA A 23 -7.09 11.73 4.45
C ALA A 23 -6.45 10.61 5.29
N PHE A 24 -5.40 9.97 4.78
CA PHE A 24 -4.64 8.95 5.52
C PHE A 24 -4.08 9.48 6.85
N ARG A 25 -3.46 10.67 6.81
CA ARG A 25 -2.89 11.34 7.98
C ARG A 25 -3.94 11.89 8.93
N SER A 26 -5.07 12.37 8.40
CA SER A 26 -6.23 12.76 9.22
C SER A 26 -6.79 11.59 10.04
N LEU A 27 -6.57 10.35 9.60
CA LEU A 27 -6.91 9.13 10.33
C LEU A 27 -5.76 8.62 11.22
N HIS A 28 -4.64 9.35 11.34
CA HIS A 28 -3.44 8.94 12.08
C HIS A 28 -2.87 7.59 11.65
N LEU A 29 -3.08 7.21 10.38
CA LEU A 29 -2.60 5.94 9.85
C LEU A 29 -1.09 5.94 9.59
N ASP A 30 -0.47 7.11 9.48
CA ASP A 30 0.98 7.31 9.40
C ASP A 30 1.72 7.05 10.73
N GLU A 31 0.97 6.95 11.83
CA GLU A 31 1.48 6.61 13.16
C GLU A 31 1.21 5.15 13.56
N SER A 32 0.46 4.40 12.73
CA SER A 32 -0.01 3.05 13.07
C SER A 32 1.10 1.97 13.04
N GLY A 33 2.22 2.24 12.35
CA GLY A 33 3.35 1.32 12.31
C GLY A 33 2.96 -0.08 11.81
N GLU A 34 3.47 -1.11 12.48
CA GLU A 34 3.19 -2.53 12.13
C GLU A 34 1.71 -2.92 12.27
N LYS A 35 0.91 -2.16 13.02
CA LYS A 35 -0.53 -2.43 13.23
C LYS A 35 -1.41 -1.85 12.12
N LEU A 36 -0.83 -1.14 11.15
CA LEU A 36 -1.57 -0.44 10.10
C LEU A 36 -2.66 -1.28 9.44
N LEU A 37 -2.33 -2.50 8.99
CA LEU A 37 -3.28 -3.34 8.25
C LEU A 37 -4.38 -3.94 9.13
N ALA A 38 -4.15 -4.00 10.44
CA ALA A 38 -5.15 -4.44 11.42
C ALA A 38 -5.97 -3.27 11.98
N ASP A 39 -5.58 -2.03 11.71
CA ASP A 39 -6.30 -0.84 12.16
C ASP A 39 -7.62 -0.69 11.38
N PRO A 40 -8.79 -0.66 12.05
CA PRO A 40 -10.07 -0.48 11.37
C PRO A 40 -10.13 0.79 10.50
N LYS A 41 -9.41 1.86 10.88
CA LYS A 41 -9.32 3.10 10.12
C LYS A 41 -8.67 2.90 8.75
N PHE A 42 -7.84 1.87 8.58
CA PHE A 42 -7.27 1.53 7.28
C PHE A 42 -8.36 1.14 6.28
N ASN A 43 -9.37 0.37 6.71
CA ASN A 43 -10.49 0.02 5.86
C ASN A 43 -11.34 1.25 5.49
N THR A 44 -11.56 2.16 6.45
CA THR A 44 -12.23 3.45 6.20
C THR A 44 -11.48 4.25 5.14
N TRP A 45 -10.16 4.33 5.22
CA TRP A 45 -9.33 5.01 4.22
C TRP A 45 -9.35 4.33 2.85
N VAL A 46 -9.31 3.00 2.78
CA VAL A 46 -9.41 2.26 1.51
C VAL A 46 -10.76 2.50 0.84
N GLN A 47 -11.85 2.54 1.59
CA GLN A 47 -13.16 2.91 1.07
C GLN A 47 -13.17 4.33 0.52
N TYR A 48 -12.57 5.29 1.26
CA TYR A 48 -12.42 6.67 0.81
C TYR A 48 -11.65 6.78 -0.49
N LEU A 49 -10.51 6.10 -0.60
CA LEU A 49 -9.71 6.07 -1.81
C LEU A 49 -10.50 5.56 -3.01
N LYS A 50 -11.30 4.49 -2.85
CA LYS A 50 -12.14 3.95 -3.92
C LYS A 50 -13.16 4.98 -4.41
N THR A 51 -13.93 5.56 -3.49
CA THR A 51 -14.93 6.58 -3.84
C THR A 51 -14.30 7.85 -4.41
N PHE A 52 -13.10 8.22 -3.95
CA PHE A 52 -12.32 9.32 -4.51
C PHE A 52 -11.94 9.07 -5.97
N ILE A 53 -11.41 7.88 -6.30
CA ILE A 53 -11.06 7.52 -7.69
C ILE A 53 -12.30 7.50 -8.59
N ASP A 54 -13.42 6.96 -8.10
CA ASP A 54 -14.69 6.93 -8.86
C ASP A 54 -15.22 8.34 -9.14
N ARG A 55 -15.11 9.25 -8.17
CA ARG A 55 -15.54 10.65 -8.30
C ARG A 55 -14.60 11.48 -9.17
N TYR A 56 -13.30 11.15 -9.17
CA TYR A 56 -12.25 11.89 -9.88
C TYR A 56 -11.46 10.96 -10.82
N PRO A 57 -12.04 10.54 -11.95
CA PRO A 57 -11.48 9.49 -12.82
C PRO A 57 -10.14 9.84 -13.49
N ASN A 58 -9.73 11.11 -13.46
CA ASN A 58 -8.42 11.55 -13.94
C ASN A 58 -7.30 11.29 -12.91
N GLU A 59 -7.64 11.00 -11.65
CA GLU A 59 -6.69 10.71 -10.59
C GLU A 59 -6.25 9.24 -10.68
N LYS A 60 -5.00 9.02 -11.09
CA LYS A 60 -4.43 7.68 -11.23
C LYS A 60 -3.70 7.30 -9.96
N THR A 61 -4.38 6.60 -9.07
CA THR A 61 -3.80 6.11 -7.82
C THR A 61 -4.34 4.73 -7.45
N THR A 62 -3.66 4.06 -6.54
CA THR A 62 -4.00 2.73 -6.01
C THR A 62 -3.73 2.70 -4.50
N VAL A 63 -4.21 1.67 -3.81
CA VAL A 63 -3.94 1.51 -2.37
C VAL A 63 -2.44 1.55 -2.08
N ILE A 64 -1.62 0.88 -2.90
CA ILE A 64 -0.17 0.87 -2.69
C ILE A 64 0.47 2.23 -2.98
N ASP A 65 -0.07 3.03 -3.91
CA ASP A 65 0.43 4.40 -4.14
C ASP A 65 0.17 5.28 -2.92
N GLY A 66 -1.05 5.25 -2.36
CA GLY A 66 -1.38 6.02 -1.16
C GLY A 66 -0.60 5.59 0.08
N LEU A 67 -0.23 4.30 0.18
CA LEU A 67 0.69 3.82 1.20
C LEU A 67 2.10 4.38 1.00
N ARG A 68 2.61 4.40 -0.24
CA ARG A 68 3.95 4.93 -0.58
C ARG A 68 4.06 6.45 -0.46
N ASP A 69 2.93 7.15 -0.53
CA ASP A 69 2.85 8.58 -0.27
C ASP A 69 3.10 8.95 1.21
N ASN A 70 2.92 7.99 2.11
CA ASN A 70 3.04 8.17 3.56
C ASN A 70 4.19 7.36 4.19
N TYR A 71 4.58 6.24 3.57
CA TYR A 71 5.63 5.36 4.05
C TYR A 71 6.62 5.00 2.95
N HIS A 72 7.91 4.99 3.29
CA HIS A 72 8.93 4.45 2.39
C HIS A 72 8.81 2.93 2.26
N ASP A 73 9.21 2.39 1.09
CA ASP A 73 9.14 0.95 0.79
C ASP A 73 9.80 0.07 1.88
N ILE A 74 10.89 0.53 2.51
CA ILE A 74 11.53 -0.20 3.64
C ILE A 74 10.57 -0.39 4.82
N ALA A 75 9.82 0.66 5.18
CA ALA A 75 8.86 0.60 6.28
C ALA A 75 7.68 -0.29 5.89
N LEU A 76 7.18 -0.15 4.66
CA LEU A 76 6.09 -0.98 4.14
C LEU A 76 6.44 -2.46 4.14
N LEU A 77 7.64 -2.84 3.69
CA LEU A 77 8.09 -4.23 3.71
C LEU A 77 8.12 -4.81 5.12
N ARG A 78 8.55 -4.04 6.13
CA ARG A 78 8.52 -4.47 7.54
C ARG A 78 7.08 -4.66 8.04
N MET A 79 6.20 -3.70 7.76
CA MET A 79 4.78 -3.76 8.14
C MET A 79 4.09 -4.96 7.48
N PHE A 80 4.30 -5.20 6.19
CA PHE A 80 3.74 -6.33 5.48
C PHE A 80 4.30 -7.66 5.99
N SER A 81 5.60 -7.70 6.34
CA SER A 81 6.20 -8.88 6.96
C SER A 81 5.57 -9.20 8.32
N ALA A 82 5.32 -8.20 9.16
CA ALA A 82 4.64 -8.38 10.43
C ALA A 82 3.19 -8.86 10.22
N ALA A 83 2.45 -8.21 9.32
CA ALA A 83 1.06 -8.54 8.99
C ALA A 83 0.90 -9.92 8.33
N LYS A 84 1.92 -10.45 7.65
CA LYS A 84 1.92 -11.84 7.15
C LYS A 84 1.88 -12.90 8.25
N ASN A 85 2.30 -12.56 9.48
CA ASN A 85 2.29 -13.49 10.60
C ASN A 85 0.94 -13.56 11.34
N ASP A 86 0.00 -12.69 10.99
CA ASP A 86 -1.37 -12.71 11.51
C ASP A 86 -2.32 -13.23 10.43
N PRO A 87 -3.02 -14.36 10.65
CA PRO A 87 -3.95 -14.94 9.68
C PRO A 87 -5.04 -13.97 9.20
N SER A 88 -5.43 -12.99 10.02
CA SER A 88 -6.45 -11.99 9.67
C SER A 88 -5.95 -10.96 8.65
N THR A 89 -4.64 -10.72 8.58
CA THR A 89 -4.03 -9.74 7.66
C THR A 89 -3.12 -10.37 6.60
N GLU A 90 -2.83 -11.67 6.68
CA GLU A 90 -1.88 -12.36 5.82
C GLU A 90 -2.17 -12.19 4.33
N LYS A 91 -3.42 -12.43 3.94
CA LYS A 91 -3.83 -12.30 2.54
C LYS A 91 -3.62 -10.88 2.03
N LEU A 92 -4.10 -9.89 2.79
CA LEU A 92 -3.99 -8.48 2.42
C LEU A 92 -2.52 -8.04 2.32
N ALA A 93 -1.68 -8.45 3.27
CA ALA A 93 -0.24 -8.17 3.24
C ALA A 93 0.42 -8.77 1.99
N THR A 94 0.07 -10.00 1.62
CA THR A 94 0.58 -10.67 0.42
C THR A 94 0.14 -9.98 -0.87
N ASP A 95 -1.11 -9.53 -0.94
CA ASP A 95 -1.64 -8.77 -2.07
C ASP A 95 -0.91 -7.41 -2.21
N LEU A 96 -0.68 -6.70 -1.11
CA LEU A 96 0.04 -5.42 -1.10
C LEU A 96 1.53 -5.56 -1.45
N GLN A 97 2.19 -6.63 -1.00
CA GLN A 97 3.55 -6.96 -1.47
C GLN A 97 3.58 -7.18 -2.98
N SER A 98 2.58 -7.88 -3.53
CA SER A 98 2.48 -8.11 -4.97
C SER A 98 2.27 -6.81 -5.73
N ALA A 99 1.44 -5.90 -5.21
CA ALA A 99 1.25 -4.58 -5.77
C ALA A 99 2.54 -3.74 -5.74
N LEU A 100 3.32 -3.83 -4.64
CA LEU A 100 4.60 -3.14 -4.53
C LEU A 100 5.64 -3.66 -5.53
N ILE A 101 5.69 -4.98 -5.76
CA ILE A 101 6.52 -5.60 -6.80
C ILE A 101 6.18 -5.04 -8.18
N LEU A 102 4.90 -4.89 -8.53
CA LEU A 102 4.48 -4.28 -9.79
C LEU A 102 4.95 -2.82 -9.90
N LYS A 103 4.92 -2.05 -8.80
CA LYS A 103 5.48 -0.68 -8.79
C LYS A 103 6.98 -0.65 -9.02
N TRP A 104 7.73 -1.64 -8.55
CA TRP A 104 9.16 -1.76 -8.86
C TRP A 104 9.40 -2.10 -10.33
N GLN A 105 8.53 -2.95 -10.92
CA GLN A 105 8.56 -3.28 -12.35
C GLN A 105 8.32 -2.04 -13.21
N ASP A 106 7.27 -1.26 -12.91
CA ASP A 106 6.94 -0.02 -13.63
C ASP A 106 8.10 0.99 -13.53
N ALA A 107 8.73 1.07 -12.36
CA ALA A 107 9.90 1.90 -12.11
C ALA A 107 11.21 1.32 -12.69
N LYS A 108 11.14 0.15 -13.37
CA LYS A 108 12.28 -0.55 -13.99
C LYS A 108 13.45 -0.80 -13.04
N LYS A 109 13.16 -1.10 -11.77
CA LYS A 109 14.19 -1.42 -10.77
C LYS A 109 14.93 -2.70 -11.14
N THR A 110 16.20 -2.82 -10.77
CA THR A 110 16.92 -4.09 -10.93
C THR A 110 16.91 -4.90 -9.63
N PRO A 111 16.95 -6.24 -9.69
CA PRO A 111 17.13 -7.05 -8.49
C PRO A 111 18.37 -6.65 -7.68
N GLU A 112 19.46 -6.26 -8.34
CA GLU A 112 20.70 -5.80 -7.69
C GLU A 112 20.50 -4.49 -6.91
N GLU A 113 19.74 -3.54 -7.47
CA GLU A 113 19.36 -2.31 -6.77
C GLU A 113 18.54 -2.62 -5.53
N LEU A 114 17.50 -3.46 -5.65
CA LEU A 114 16.63 -3.81 -4.53
C LEU A 114 17.40 -4.57 -3.44
N LYS A 115 18.32 -5.47 -3.82
CA LYS A 115 19.21 -6.17 -2.87
C LYS A 115 20.07 -5.20 -2.06
N ARG A 116 20.59 -4.13 -2.69
CA ARG A 116 21.38 -3.10 -2.00
C ARG A 116 20.53 -2.21 -1.08
N VAL A 117 19.33 -1.85 -1.51
CA VAL A 117 18.43 -0.96 -0.75
C VAL A 117 17.83 -1.67 0.46
N PHE A 118 17.49 -2.95 0.33
CA PHE A 118 16.75 -3.70 1.35
C PHE A 118 17.62 -4.66 2.18
N VAL A 119 18.92 -4.38 2.29
CA VAL A 119 19.83 -5.12 3.17
C VAL A 119 19.32 -5.06 4.61
N GLY A 120 19.22 -6.21 5.28
CA GLY A 120 18.77 -6.31 6.67
C GLY A 120 17.28 -6.01 6.89
N VAL A 121 16.48 -5.87 5.83
CA VAL A 121 15.02 -5.82 5.93
C VAL A 121 14.47 -7.25 6.00
N PRO A 122 13.71 -7.62 7.04
CA PRO A 122 13.10 -8.94 7.13
C PRO A 122 12.30 -9.27 5.87
N THR A 123 12.40 -10.52 5.41
CA THR A 123 11.71 -11.05 4.22
C THR A 123 12.07 -10.41 2.88
N SER A 124 12.99 -9.44 2.82
CA SER A 124 13.35 -8.78 1.55
C SER A 124 13.88 -9.76 0.50
N GLY A 125 14.60 -10.81 0.91
CA GLY A 125 15.04 -11.90 0.02
C GLY A 125 13.88 -12.58 -0.71
N GLU A 126 12.83 -12.99 0.02
CA GLU A 126 11.63 -13.61 -0.56
C GLU A 126 10.97 -12.70 -1.61
N ILE A 127 10.81 -11.42 -1.29
CA ILE A 127 10.11 -10.46 -2.17
C ILE A 127 10.96 -10.12 -3.40
N ILE A 128 12.28 -10.00 -3.23
CA ILE A 128 13.21 -9.80 -4.34
C ILE A 128 13.24 -11.02 -5.26
N ASP A 129 13.21 -12.24 -4.72
CA ASP A 129 13.16 -13.46 -5.52
C ASP A 129 11.85 -13.56 -6.32
N ARG A 130 10.72 -13.16 -5.72
CA ARG A 130 9.43 -13.05 -6.43
C ARG A 130 9.50 -12.03 -7.56
N TYR A 131 10.13 -10.88 -7.33
CA TYR A 131 10.34 -9.87 -8.36
C TYR A 131 11.24 -10.36 -9.50
N ASP A 132 12.36 -11.00 -9.17
CA ASP A 132 13.31 -11.54 -10.15
C ASP A 132 12.65 -12.59 -11.06
N LYS A 133 11.84 -13.49 -10.48
CA LYS A 133 11.02 -14.44 -11.24
C LYS A 133 10.01 -13.75 -12.16
N LEU A 134 9.33 -12.71 -11.66
CA LEU A 134 8.34 -11.96 -12.45
C LEU A 134 8.99 -11.33 -13.69
N ILE A 135 10.07 -10.57 -13.51
CA ILE A 135 10.73 -9.87 -14.63
C ILE A 135 11.41 -10.84 -15.61
N SER A 136 11.89 -11.99 -15.11
CA SER A 136 12.46 -13.05 -15.97
C SER A 136 11.38 -13.66 -16.85
N ALA A 137 10.20 -13.95 -16.29
CA ALA A 137 9.06 -14.47 -17.03
C ALA A 137 8.57 -13.47 -18.09
N THR A 138 8.43 -12.18 -17.73
CA THR A 138 8.01 -11.14 -18.68
C THR A 138 8.96 -10.99 -19.88
N ARG A 139 10.28 -11.13 -19.65
CA ARG A 139 11.29 -11.10 -20.72
C ARG A 139 11.21 -12.33 -21.64
N ALA A 140 10.86 -13.49 -21.11
CA ALA A 140 10.76 -14.73 -21.89
C ALA A 140 9.54 -14.77 -22.81
N THR A 141 8.54 -13.92 -22.57
CA THR A 141 7.29 -13.83 -23.36
C THR A 141 7.30 -12.75 -24.45
N LEU A 142 8.40 -11.98 -24.58
CA LEU A 142 8.61 -10.95 -25.60
C LEU A 142 9.51 -11.48 -26.71
#